data_AF-V5GA28-F1
#
_entry.id   AF-V5GA28-F1
#
_cell.length_a   1.000
_cell.length_b   1.000
_cell.length_c   1.000
_cell.angle_alpha   90.00
_cell.angle_beta   90.00
_cell.angle_gamma   90.00
#
_symmetry.space_group_name_H-M   'P 1'
#
loop_
_entity.id
_entity.type
_entity.pdbx_description
1 polymer ?
#
loop_
_entity_poly.entity_id
_entity_poly.type
_entity_poly.pdbx_seq_one_letter_code
_entity_poly.pdbx_strand_id
1 'polypeptide(L)'
;QERNERIKLENEKLKKQLETLAPLPSFKSSHDEIIENLFKEGAALKQEILMALATPKFPPIYKVKPGNGPAAWQRHFIEEKARMLDLQLRAEAFQSKVAAERVKRKFGGKIETDLVIFPTKEMAKAMNASKPVNIGFVKIPKNYLPPTERTG
;
A
#
# COMPACT_ATOMS: atom_id res chain seq x y z
N GLN A 1 9.73 -37.22 43.98
CA GLN A 1 10.19 -35.94 43.40
C GLN A 1 10.71 -36.13 41.98
N GLU A 2 11.56 -37.13 41.72
CA GLU A 2 12.11 -37.42 40.36
C GLU A 2 11.07 -37.58 39.24
N ARG A 3 9.92 -38.20 39.51
CA ARG A 3 8.84 -38.33 38.51
C ARG A 3 8.34 -36.97 38.01
N ASN A 4 8.22 -35.99 38.91
CA ASN A 4 7.73 -34.65 38.55
C ASN A 4 8.79 -33.87 37.77
N GLU A 5 10.07 -34.09 38.07
CA GLU A 5 11.19 -33.49 37.33
C GLU A 5 11.31 -34.06 35.91
N ARG A 6 11.13 -35.38 35.73
CA ARG A 6 11.06 -36.01 34.40
C ARG A 6 9.92 -35.44 33.56
N ILE A 7 8.73 -35.35 34.13
CA ILE A 7 7.56 -34.78 33.43
C ILE A 7 7.81 -33.32 33.05
N LYS A 8 8.47 -32.54 33.92
CA LYS A 8 8.83 -31.16 33.62
C LYS A 8 9.80 -31.05 32.44
N LEU A 9 10.84 -31.88 32.42
CA LEU A 9 11.83 -31.92 31.33
C LEU A 9 11.20 -32.37 30.00
N GLU A 10 10.32 -33.35 30.02
CA GLU A 10 9.59 -33.79 28.82
C GLU A 10 8.65 -32.68 28.29
N ASN A 11 7.93 -32.00 29.18
CA ASN A 11 7.10 -30.85 28.81
C ASN A 11 7.92 -29.69 28.25
N GLU A 12 9.10 -29.41 28.82
CA GLU A 12 10.00 -28.38 28.28
C GLU A 12 10.53 -28.76 26.89
N LYS A 13 10.84 -30.04 26.65
CA LYS A 13 11.25 -30.54 25.34
C LYS A 13 10.14 -30.38 24.30
N LEU A 14 8.91 -30.77 24.65
CA LEU A 14 7.74 -30.61 23.79
C LEU A 14 7.44 -29.15 23.50
N LYS A 15 7.56 -28.27 24.51
CA LYS A 15 7.38 -26.83 24.35
C LYS A 15 8.41 -26.24 23.38
N LYS A 16 9.68 -26.63 23.50
CA LYS A 16 10.72 -26.21 22.54
C LYS A 16 10.43 -26.67 21.12
N GLN A 17 9.99 -27.91 20.94
CA GLN A 17 9.59 -28.41 19.62
C GLN A 17 8.42 -27.60 19.05
N LEU A 18 7.42 -27.26 19.86
CA LEU A 18 6.32 -26.42 19.44
C LEU A 18 6.77 -24.99 19.08
N GLU A 19 7.66 -24.39 19.87
CA GLU A 19 8.23 -23.07 19.62
C GLU A 19 9.11 -23.00 18.37
N THR A 20 9.70 -24.12 17.94
CA THR A 20 10.45 -24.18 16.66
C THR A 20 9.54 -24.16 15.43
N LEU A 21 8.25 -24.49 15.58
CA LEU A 21 7.31 -24.46 14.48
C LEU A 21 6.84 -23.03 14.23
N ALA A 22 6.71 -22.67 12.96
CA ALA A 22 6.16 -21.37 12.58
C ALA A 22 4.71 -21.27 13.09
N PRO A 23 4.30 -20.11 13.64
CA PRO A 23 2.93 -19.91 14.08
C PRO A 23 1.97 -20.01 12.90
N LEU A 24 0.84 -20.68 13.10
CA LEU A 24 -0.20 -20.75 12.09
C LEU A 24 -0.78 -19.35 11.83
N PRO A 25 -1.02 -18.98 10.56
CA PRO A 25 -1.63 -17.70 10.23
C PRO A 25 -3.06 -17.65 10.77
N SER A 26 -3.37 -16.63 11.58
CA SER A 26 -4.75 -16.33 11.96
C SER A 26 -5.36 -15.37 10.94
N PHE A 27 -6.39 -15.83 10.22
CA PHE A 27 -7.15 -14.99 9.31
C PHE A 27 -8.39 -14.49 10.04
N LYS A 28 -8.34 -13.25 10.54
CA LYS A 28 -9.53 -12.58 11.06
C LYS A 28 -10.27 -11.92 9.90
N SER A 29 -11.41 -12.48 9.52
CA SER A 29 -12.34 -11.87 8.55
C SER A 29 -13.23 -10.84 9.26
N SER A 30 -12.62 -9.84 9.88
CA SER A 30 -13.36 -8.69 10.42
C SER A 30 -13.50 -7.63 9.35
N HIS A 31 -14.72 -7.11 9.16
CA HIS A 31 -14.97 -5.94 8.35
C HIS A 31 -14.14 -4.76 8.89
N ASP A 32 -13.45 -4.06 7.99
CA ASP A 32 -12.53 -2.98 8.34
C ASP A 32 -12.98 -1.69 7.67
N GLU A 33 -13.81 -0.94 8.37
CA GLU A 33 -14.40 0.31 7.90
C GLU A 33 -13.32 1.33 7.49
N ILE A 34 -12.14 1.31 8.12
CA ILE A 34 -11.05 2.23 7.81
C ILE A 34 -10.46 1.91 6.44
N ILE A 35 -10.22 0.63 6.11
CA ILE A 35 -9.76 0.25 4.76
C ILE A 35 -10.82 0.63 3.73
N GLU A 36 -12.09 0.32 3.98
CA GLU A 36 -13.14 0.58 3.01
C GLU A 36 -13.31 2.08 2.73
N ASN A 37 -13.24 2.91 3.77
CA ASN A 37 -13.31 4.36 3.61
C ASN A 37 -12.10 4.89 2.83
N LEU A 38 -10.88 4.42 3.14
CA LEU A 38 -9.69 4.77 2.35
C LEU A 38 -9.80 4.31 0.90
N PHE A 39 -10.35 3.12 0.66
CA PHE A 39 -10.52 2.60 -0.69
C PHE A 39 -11.52 3.43 -1.49
N LYS A 40 -12.66 3.80 -0.89
CA LYS A 40 -13.67 4.68 -1.50
C LYS A 40 -13.09 6.07 -1.80
N GLU A 41 -12.38 6.66 -0.83
CA GLU A 41 -11.72 7.96 -0.97
C GLU A 41 -10.66 7.93 -2.09
N GLY A 42 -9.83 6.89 -2.12
CA GLY A 42 -8.82 6.69 -3.17
C GLY A 42 -9.43 6.45 -4.54
N ALA A 43 -10.54 5.70 -4.64
CA ALA A 43 -11.25 5.46 -5.89
C ALA A 43 -11.87 6.75 -6.45
N ALA A 44 -12.50 7.55 -5.58
CA ALA A 44 -13.05 8.85 -5.94
C ALA A 44 -11.96 9.81 -6.43
N LEU A 45 -10.85 9.93 -5.69
CA LEU A 45 -9.73 10.79 -6.07
C LEU A 45 -9.09 10.35 -7.38
N LYS A 46 -8.91 9.03 -7.59
CA LYS A 46 -8.43 8.48 -8.85
C LYS A 46 -9.36 8.86 -10.01
N GLN A 47 -10.67 8.74 -9.81
CA GLN A 47 -11.64 9.11 -10.82
C GLN A 47 -11.59 10.62 -11.13
N GLU A 48 -11.49 11.48 -10.14
CA GLU A 48 -11.35 12.93 -10.33
C GLU A 48 -10.09 13.29 -11.13
N ILE A 49 -8.95 12.70 -10.78
CA ILE A 49 -7.68 12.90 -11.50
C ILE A 49 -7.81 12.43 -12.95
N LEU A 50 -8.37 11.23 -13.16
CA LEU A 50 -8.57 10.70 -14.51
C LEU A 50 -9.53 11.57 -15.32
N MET A 51 -10.61 12.07 -14.73
CA MET A 51 -11.55 12.96 -15.42
C MET A 51 -10.91 14.30 -15.78
N ALA A 52 -10.10 14.86 -14.87
CA ALA A 52 -9.35 16.10 -15.12
C ALA A 52 -8.34 15.92 -16.27
N LEU A 53 -7.65 14.79 -16.34
CA LEU A 53 -6.68 14.49 -17.40
C LEU A 53 -7.35 14.11 -18.73
N ALA A 54 -8.46 13.39 -18.70
CA ALA A 54 -9.12 12.88 -19.91
C ALA A 54 -9.99 13.93 -20.62
N THR A 55 -10.57 14.87 -19.86
CA THR A 55 -11.45 15.91 -20.41
C THR A 55 -10.95 17.30 -20.05
N PRO A 56 -9.83 17.75 -20.65
CA PRO A 56 -9.37 19.11 -20.48
C PRO A 56 -10.44 20.07 -21.01
N LYS A 57 -10.94 20.95 -20.14
CA LYS A 57 -11.88 22.01 -20.53
C LYS A 57 -11.07 23.12 -21.19
N PHE A 58 -11.65 23.78 -22.18
CA PHE A 58 -11.04 24.95 -22.82
C PHE A 58 -12.12 26.01 -23.07
N PRO A 59 -11.78 27.31 -23.00
CA PRO A 59 -12.71 28.37 -23.36
C PRO A 59 -13.11 28.24 -24.84
N PRO A 60 -14.41 28.21 -25.17
CA PRO A 60 -14.86 28.15 -26.56
C PRO A 60 -14.52 29.46 -27.28
N ILE A 61 -13.69 29.37 -28.33
CA ILE A 61 -13.15 30.51 -29.09
C ILE A 61 -14.26 31.43 -29.62
N TYR A 62 -15.42 30.87 -29.97
CA TYR A 62 -16.55 31.57 -30.58
C TYR A 62 -17.50 32.25 -29.58
N LYS A 63 -17.36 32.01 -28.26
CA LYS A 63 -18.20 32.65 -27.24
C LYS A 63 -17.51 33.80 -26.51
N VAL A 64 -16.24 34.06 -26.81
CA VAL A 64 -15.49 35.14 -26.16
C VAL A 64 -15.78 36.46 -26.87
N LYS A 65 -16.13 37.49 -26.09
CA LYS A 65 -16.36 38.84 -26.64
C LYS A 65 -15.13 39.31 -27.42
N PRO A 66 -15.30 39.94 -28.61
CA PRO A 66 -14.19 40.51 -29.37
C PRO A 66 -13.37 41.45 -28.48
N GLY A 67 -12.05 41.23 -28.41
CA GLY A 67 -11.12 42.01 -27.58
C GLY A 67 -10.79 41.43 -26.19
N ASN A 68 -11.55 40.46 -25.68
CA ASN A 68 -11.32 39.86 -24.35
C ASN A 68 -10.79 38.41 -24.39
N GLY A 69 -10.45 37.93 -25.58
CA GLY A 69 -9.87 36.60 -25.83
C GLY A 69 -8.66 36.29 -24.95
N PRO A 70 -7.56 37.07 -25.04
CA PRO A 70 -6.32 36.77 -24.32
C PRO A 70 -6.50 36.70 -22.79
N ALA A 71 -7.31 37.60 -22.22
CA ALA A 71 -7.59 37.62 -20.78
C ALA A 71 -8.40 36.40 -20.31
N ALA A 72 -9.38 35.95 -21.12
CA ALA A 72 -10.15 34.74 -20.81
C ALA A 72 -9.29 33.48 -20.82
N TRP A 73 -8.36 33.38 -21.79
CA TRP A 73 -7.39 32.27 -21.86
C TRP A 73 -6.40 32.32 -20.68
N GLN A 74 -5.87 33.49 -20.33
CA GLN A 74 -4.98 33.64 -19.17
C GLN A 74 -5.66 33.21 -17.87
N ARG A 75 -6.90 33.65 -17.63
CA ARG A 75 -7.68 33.23 -16.45
C ARG A 75 -7.90 31.72 -16.43
N HIS A 76 -8.28 31.13 -17.55
CA HIS A 76 -8.47 29.69 -17.66
C HIS A 76 -7.19 28.90 -17.35
N PHE A 77 -6.02 29.33 -17.84
CA PHE A 77 -4.75 28.67 -17.52
C PHE A 77 -4.39 28.78 -16.04
N ILE A 78 -4.71 29.91 -15.40
CA ILE A 78 -4.51 30.08 -13.94
C ILE A 78 -5.43 29.13 -13.17
N GLU A 79 -6.71 29.07 -13.56
CA GLU A 79 -7.71 28.19 -12.95
C GLU A 79 -7.34 26.70 -13.08
N GLU A 80 -6.92 26.26 -14.27
CA GLU A 80 -6.49 24.87 -14.46
C GLU A 80 -5.19 24.55 -13.72
N LYS A 81 -4.22 25.47 -13.67
CA LYS A 81 -3.03 25.28 -12.82
C LYS A 81 -3.39 25.16 -11.35
N ALA A 82 -4.29 26.01 -10.85
CA ALA A 82 -4.75 25.96 -9.47
C ALA A 82 -5.48 24.65 -9.17
N ARG A 83 -6.34 24.20 -10.08
CA ARG A 83 -7.07 22.93 -9.97
C ARG A 83 -6.13 21.71 -9.95
N MET A 84 -5.12 21.70 -10.82
CA MET A 84 -4.12 20.63 -10.85
C MET A 84 -3.29 20.58 -9.57
N LEU A 85 -2.91 21.76 -9.05
CA LEU A 85 -2.18 21.87 -7.79
C LEU A 85 -3.02 21.38 -6.60
N ASP A 86 -4.30 21.75 -6.54
CA ASP A 86 -5.23 21.25 -5.52
C ASP A 86 -5.36 19.71 -5.55
N LEU A 87 -5.53 19.13 -6.75
CA LEU A 87 -5.59 17.67 -6.92
C LEU A 87 -4.28 17.00 -6.46
N GLN A 88 -3.13 17.62 -6.74
CA GLN A 88 -1.84 17.12 -6.28
C GLN A 88 -1.73 17.15 -4.75
N LEU A 89 -2.08 18.26 -4.10
CA LEU A 89 -2.06 18.37 -2.64
C LEU A 89 -2.97 17.34 -1.98
N ARG A 90 -4.18 17.12 -2.52
CA ARG A 90 -5.10 16.09 -2.04
C ARG A 90 -4.52 14.69 -2.21
N ALA A 91 -3.84 14.41 -3.32
CA ALA A 91 -3.17 13.13 -3.55
C ALA A 91 -2.01 12.90 -2.57
N GLU A 92 -1.19 13.92 -2.30
CA GLU A 92 -0.09 13.83 -1.33
C GLU A 92 -0.60 13.62 0.11
N ALA A 93 -1.66 14.33 0.50
CA ALA A 93 -2.32 14.15 1.78
C ALA A 93 -2.90 12.73 1.93
N PHE A 94 -3.55 12.22 0.88
CA PHE A 94 -4.09 10.86 0.86
C PHE A 94 -2.99 9.79 0.94
N GLN A 95 -1.89 9.96 0.19
CA GLN A 95 -0.73 9.07 0.28
C GLN A 95 -0.15 9.01 1.70
N SER A 96 -0.03 10.17 2.35
CA SER A 96 0.46 10.27 3.73
C SER A 96 -0.47 9.54 4.71
N LYS A 97 -1.79 9.68 4.54
CA LYS A 97 -2.82 8.98 5.33
C LYS A 97 -2.73 7.46 5.17
N VAL A 98 -2.62 6.97 3.93
CA VAL A 98 -2.46 5.54 3.64
C VAL A 98 -1.14 4.99 4.21
N ALA A 99 -0.05 5.73 4.08
CA ALA A 99 1.24 5.35 4.63
C ALA A 99 1.19 5.23 6.17
N ALA A 100 0.56 6.20 6.85
CA ALA A 100 0.39 6.16 8.30
C ALA A 100 -0.45 4.95 8.74
N GLU A 101 -1.56 4.67 8.06
CA GLU A 101 -2.40 3.50 8.37
C GLU A 101 -1.68 2.16 8.11
N ARG A 102 -0.86 2.08 7.05
CA ARG A 102 -0.02 0.91 6.78
C ARG A 102 0.96 0.64 7.92
N VAL A 103 1.55 1.69 8.51
CA VAL A 103 2.47 1.58 9.65
C VAL A 103 1.73 1.17 10.92
N LYS A 104 0.58 1.78 11.23
CA LYS A 104 -0.22 1.47 12.43
C LYS A 104 -0.63 0.00 12.52
N ARG A 105 -0.93 -0.63 11.38
CA ARG A 105 -1.41 -2.02 11.30
C ARG A 105 -0.30 -3.05 11.48
N LYS A 106 0.98 -2.66 11.34
CA LYS A 106 2.11 -3.57 11.50
C LYS A 106 2.57 -3.56 12.96
N PHE A 107 2.39 -4.69 13.63
CA PHE A 107 2.87 -4.90 14.99
C PHE A 107 4.40 -4.69 15.06
N GLY A 108 4.86 -3.85 15.99
CA GLY A 108 6.29 -3.50 16.13
C GLY A 108 6.88 -2.60 15.02
N GLY A 109 6.07 -2.16 14.05
CA GLY A 109 6.52 -1.34 12.92
C GLY A 109 6.53 0.18 13.18
N LYS A 110 6.09 0.61 14.37
CA LYS A 110 5.90 2.02 14.74
C LYS A 110 6.73 2.42 15.96
N ILE A 111 7.13 3.69 15.98
CA ILE A 111 7.65 4.40 17.14
C ILE A 111 6.57 5.39 17.56
N GLU A 112 6.05 5.21 18.77
CA GLU A 112 5.09 6.15 19.36
C GLU A 112 5.89 7.32 19.96
N THR A 113 5.61 8.53 19.48
CA THR A 113 6.12 9.78 20.06
C THR A 113 4.94 10.63 20.52
N ASP A 114 5.20 11.64 21.36
CA ASP A 114 4.15 12.46 21.99
C ASP A 114 3.22 13.20 21.00
N LEU A 115 3.65 13.37 19.75
CA LEU A 115 2.92 14.15 18.73
C LEU A 115 2.51 13.32 17.51
N VAL A 116 3.36 12.39 17.05
CA VAL A 116 3.16 11.70 15.77
C VAL A 116 3.69 10.25 15.79
N ILE A 117 3.09 9.38 14.99
CA ILE A 117 3.55 8.00 14.80
C ILE A 117 4.56 7.97 13.65
N PHE A 118 5.79 7.51 13.93
CA PHE A 118 6.82 7.33 12.91
C PHE A 118 7.05 5.84 12.58
N PRO A 119 7.34 5.47 11.33
CA PRO A 119 7.79 4.13 11.01
C PRO A 119 9.16 3.86 11.63
N THR A 120 9.41 2.61 12.05
CA THR A 120 10.76 2.19 12.44
C THR A 120 11.70 2.17 11.22
N LYS A 121 13.02 2.27 11.45
CA LYS A 121 14.02 2.20 10.37
C LYS A 121 13.89 0.92 9.54
N GLU A 122 13.60 -0.20 10.19
CA GLU A 122 13.39 -1.48 9.51
C GLU A 122 12.08 -1.52 8.72
N MET A 123 11.00 -0.92 9.24
CA MET A 123 9.74 -0.77 8.50
C MET A 123 9.91 0.10 7.25
N ALA A 124 10.66 1.19 7.34
CA ALA A 124 10.96 2.04 6.19
C ALA A 124 11.76 1.28 5.10
N LYS A 125 12.77 0.50 5.50
CA LYS A 125 13.51 -0.39 4.58
C LYS A 125 12.60 -1.45 3.96
N ALA A 126 11.74 -2.10 4.76
CA ALA A 126 10.82 -3.11 4.29
C ALA A 126 9.79 -2.57 3.30
N MET A 127 9.32 -1.33 3.48
CA MET A 127 8.44 -0.67 2.52
C MET A 127 9.11 -0.48 1.16
N ASN A 128 10.41 -0.17 1.13
CA ASN A 128 11.19 -0.02 -0.10
C ASN A 128 11.52 -1.37 -0.75
N ALA A 129 11.80 -2.39 0.07
CA ALA A 129 12.14 -3.75 -0.37
C ALA A 129 10.93 -4.64 -0.69
N SER A 130 9.71 -4.13 -0.49
CA SER A 130 8.44 -4.84 -0.75
C SER A 130 8.27 -5.32 -2.20
N LYS A 131 9.06 -4.79 -3.15
CA LYS A 131 9.04 -5.26 -4.54
C LYS A 131 9.98 -6.46 -4.66
N PRO A 132 9.50 -7.64 -5.06
CA PRO A 132 10.36 -8.80 -5.22
C PRO A 132 11.42 -8.50 -6.27
N VAL A 133 12.68 -8.60 -5.88
CA VAL A 133 13.82 -8.53 -6.80
C VAL A 133 14.07 -9.95 -7.27
N ASN A 134 13.99 -10.19 -8.59
CA ASN A 134 14.31 -11.50 -9.14
C ASN A 134 15.83 -11.67 -9.17
N ILE A 135 16.36 -12.59 -8.35
CA ILE A 135 17.82 -12.78 -8.17
C ILE A 135 18.33 -13.92 -9.10
N GLY A 136 17.44 -14.73 -9.67
CA GLY A 136 17.84 -15.79 -10.59
C GLY A 136 16.73 -16.80 -10.86
N PHE A 137 17.04 -17.82 -11.67
CA PHE A 137 16.13 -18.91 -11.99
C PHE A 137 16.80 -20.26 -11.74
N VAL A 138 15.99 -21.24 -11.32
CA VAL A 138 16.43 -22.63 -11.17
C VAL A 138 15.87 -23.43 -12.34
N LYS A 139 16.74 -24.03 -13.15
CA LYS A 139 16.33 -24.92 -14.24
C LYS A 139 16.20 -26.34 -13.71
N ILE A 140 14.96 -26.85 -13.64
CA ILE A 140 14.70 -28.24 -13.26
C ILE A 140 14.79 -29.10 -14.53
N PRO A 141 15.61 -30.17 -14.55
CA PRO A 141 15.66 -31.09 -15.68
C PRO A 141 14.30 -31.78 -15.88
N LYS A 142 13.84 -31.90 -17.14
CA LYS A 142 12.51 -32.44 -17.49
C LYS A 142 12.22 -33.83 -16.89
N ASN A 143 13.26 -34.61 -16.61
CA ASN A 143 13.16 -35.95 -16.04
C ASN A 143 12.58 -35.98 -14.60
N TYR A 144 12.71 -34.87 -13.86
CA TYR A 144 12.23 -34.75 -12.49
C TYR A 144 10.89 -34.01 -12.37
N LEU A 145 10.29 -33.60 -13.51
CA LEU A 145 8.96 -32.99 -13.51
C LEU A 145 7.87 -34.05 -13.38
N PRO A 146 6.73 -33.74 -12.73
CA PRO A 146 5.57 -34.61 -12.73
C PRO A 146 5.06 -34.84 -14.17
N PRO A 147 4.43 -35.99 -14.48
CA PRO A 147 4.03 -36.36 -15.85
C PRO A 147 3.18 -35.29 -16.57
N THR A 148 2.43 -34.49 -15.81
CA THR A 148 1.55 -33.40 -16.28
C THR A 148 2.30 -32.20 -16.86
N GLU A 149 3.59 -32.04 -16.57
CA GLU A 149 4.40 -30.88 -16.99
C GLU A 149 5.53 -31.27 -17.96
N ARG A 150 5.58 -32.53 -18.41
CA ARG A 150 6.64 -33.05 -19.30
C ARG A 150 6.45 -32.72 -20.78
N THR A 151 5.25 -32.33 -21.21
CA THR A 151 4.86 -32.18 -22.63
C THR A 151 4.74 -30.72 -23.10
N GLY A 152 5.66 -29.87 -22.65
CA GLY A 152 5.92 -28.54 -23.19
C GLY A 152 7.28 -28.44 -23.88
#